data_AF-S0GUB7-F1
#
_entry.id   AF-S0GUB7-F1
#
_cell.length_a   1.000
_cell.length_b   1.000
_cell.length_c   1.000
_cell.angle_alpha   90.00
_cell.angle_beta   90.00
_cell.angle_gamma   90.00
#
_symmetry.space_group_name_H-M   'P 1'
#
loop_
_entity.id
_entity.type
_entity.pdbx_description
1 polymer ?
#
loop_
_entity_poly.entity_id
_entity_poly.type
_entity_poly.pdbx_seq_one_letter_code
_entity_poly.pdbx_strand_id
1 'polypeptide(L)'
;QPIVTTDRGETLVPRTSDGAYLVKYVRTDVEVYIDGIEKNNPVANEPIRTAAPEPEIWSEDACLCIRLPEGLPTSPVRIFTAEGRLLDSFRSTPGLNRRQLPTGIYIVQVGATVRKVAIL
;
A
#
# COMPACT_ATOMS: atom_id res chain seq x y z
N GLN A 1 -15.27 18.86 -10.18
CA GLN A 1 -14.28 19.96 -10.24
C GLN A 1 -14.65 20.91 -9.12
N PRO A 2 -13.68 21.35 -8.28
CA PRO A 2 -14.01 22.21 -7.15
C PRO A 2 -14.61 23.53 -7.63
N ILE A 3 -15.56 24.04 -6.85
CA ILE A 3 -16.18 25.35 -7.04
C ILE A 3 -15.57 26.26 -5.99
N VAL A 4 -14.87 27.32 -6.43
CA VAL A 4 -14.17 28.24 -5.53
C VAL A 4 -14.87 29.58 -5.58
N THR A 5 -15.37 30.06 -4.44
CA THR A 5 -16.08 31.34 -4.33
C THR A 5 -15.51 32.22 -3.23
N THR A 6 -15.83 33.52 -3.26
CA THR A 6 -15.50 34.47 -2.19
C THR A 6 -16.75 35.03 -1.53
N ASP A 7 -16.62 35.55 -0.32
CA ASP A 7 -17.67 36.33 0.38
C ASP A 7 -18.12 37.59 -0.38
N ARG A 8 -17.36 38.01 -1.40
CA ARG A 8 -17.71 39.08 -2.35
C ARG A 8 -18.68 38.62 -3.45
N GLY A 9 -19.03 37.34 -3.50
CA GLY A 9 -19.88 36.76 -4.54
C GLY A 9 -19.14 36.43 -5.85
N GLU A 10 -17.81 36.43 -5.84
CA GLU A 10 -17.00 36.05 -7.01
C GLU A 10 -16.93 34.52 -7.12
N THR A 11 -16.92 33.98 -8.34
CA THR A 11 -16.53 32.59 -8.62
C THR A 11 -15.18 32.60 -9.33
N LEU A 12 -14.19 31.93 -8.75
CA LEU A 12 -12.82 31.90 -9.26
C LEU A 12 -12.63 30.72 -10.21
N VAL A 13 -11.98 30.98 -11.34
CA VAL A 13 -11.61 29.97 -12.33
C VAL A 13 -10.10 29.70 -12.19
N PRO A 14 -9.66 28.43 -12.14
CA PRO A 14 -8.25 28.13 -12.03
C PRO A 14 -7.51 28.55 -13.29
N ARG A 15 -6.28 29.05 -13.12
CA ARG A 15 -5.40 29.38 -14.23
C ARG A 15 -4.99 28.11 -14.98
N THR A 16 -5.02 28.15 -16.31
CA THR A 16 -4.75 26.99 -17.17
C THR A 16 -3.35 26.41 -17.00
N SER A 17 -2.35 27.20 -16.60
CA SER A 17 -0.96 26.76 -16.51
C SER A 17 -0.68 25.80 -15.35
N ASP A 18 -1.27 26.06 -14.20
CA ASP A 18 -0.89 25.41 -12.93
C ASP A 18 -2.09 25.13 -12.01
N GLY A 19 -3.30 25.44 -12.44
CA GLY A 19 -4.51 25.21 -11.67
C GLY A 19 -4.72 26.18 -10.49
N ALA A 20 -3.85 27.19 -10.33
CA ALA A 20 -3.94 28.12 -9.21
C ALA A 20 -5.12 29.09 -9.37
N TYR A 21 -5.77 29.40 -8.25
CA TYR A 21 -6.84 30.41 -8.19
C TYR A 21 -6.26 31.76 -7.77
N LEU A 22 -6.68 32.84 -8.43
CA LEU A 22 -6.17 34.19 -8.16
C LEU A 22 -7.27 35.07 -7.58
N VAL A 23 -7.07 35.51 -6.34
CA VAL A 23 -7.88 36.56 -5.69
C VAL A 23 -7.25 37.91 -5.98
N LYS A 24 -7.97 38.81 -6.64
CA LYS A 24 -7.46 40.16 -6.97
C LYS A 24 -7.98 41.19 -5.97
N TYR A 25 -7.23 42.29 -5.81
CA TYR A 25 -7.65 43.46 -5.05
C TYR A 25 -8.08 43.15 -3.61
N VAL A 26 -7.19 42.54 -2.83
CA VAL A 26 -7.39 42.31 -1.39
C VAL A 26 -7.05 43.60 -0.64
N ARG A 27 -8.08 44.34 -0.23
CA ARG A 27 -7.97 45.63 0.48
C ARG A 27 -8.61 45.60 1.88
N THR A 28 -9.32 44.53 2.16
CA THR A 28 -10.02 44.17 3.40
C THR A 28 -9.96 42.65 3.50
N ASP A 29 -10.44 42.09 4.61
CA ASP A 29 -10.61 40.65 4.75
C ASP A 29 -11.49 40.08 3.62
N VAL A 30 -11.17 38.85 3.21
CA VAL A 30 -11.86 38.10 2.16
C VAL A 30 -11.88 36.65 2.57
N GLU A 31 -13.07 36.08 2.69
CA GLU A 31 -13.22 34.64 2.88
C GLU A 31 -13.29 33.91 1.54
N VAL A 32 -12.67 32.74 1.47
CA VAL A 32 -12.68 31.86 0.30
C VAL A 32 -13.32 30.55 0.68
N TYR A 33 -14.36 30.16 -0.05
CA TYR A 33 -15.06 28.89 0.13
C TYR A 33 -14.70 27.94 -1.00
N ILE A 34 -14.47 26.67 -0.66
CA ILE A 34 -14.14 25.62 -1.61
C ILE A 34 -15.16 24.50 -1.44
N ASP A 35 -16.04 24.39 -2.42
CA ASP A 35 -17.09 23.38 -2.50
C ASP A 35 -16.84 22.40 -3.65
N GLY A 36 -17.69 21.38 -3.78
CA GLY A 36 -17.63 20.41 -4.88
C GLY A 36 -16.38 19.52 -4.85
N ILE A 37 -15.72 19.40 -3.69
CA ILE A 37 -14.68 18.41 -3.46
C ILE A 37 -15.36 17.05 -3.24
N GLU A 38 -15.38 16.25 -4.29
CA GLU A 38 -15.86 14.88 -4.22
C GLU A 38 -14.71 13.93 -3.92
N LYS A 39 -15.01 12.84 -3.21
CA LYS A 39 -14.05 11.76 -3.02
C LYS A 39 -13.71 11.19 -4.40
N ASN A 40 -12.43 10.99 -4.68
CA ASN A 40 -12.04 10.23 -5.85
C ASN A 40 -12.78 8.89 -5.85
N ASN A 41 -13.34 8.52 -7.01
CA ASN A 41 -13.74 7.14 -7.25
C ASN A 41 -12.59 6.22 -6.86
N PRO A 42 -12.86 5.01 -6.32
CA PRO A 42 -11.81 4.08 -5.93
C PRO A 42 -10.77 4.00 -7.03
N VAL A 43 -9.59 4.57 -6.77
CA VAL A 43 -8.50 4.45 -7.71
C VAL A 43 -8.10 2.99 -7.66
N ALA A 44 -8.33 2.29 -8.76
CA ALA A 44 -7.74 0.99 -8.96
C ALA A 44 -6.24 1.22 -9.11
N ASN A 45 -5.52 1.28 -7.98
CA ASN A 45 -4.13 0.85 -8.02
C ASN A 45 -4.21 -0.60 -8.46
N GLU A 46 -3.99 -0.84 -9.76
CA GLU A 46 -4.01 -2.17 -10.32
C GLU A 46 -3.02 -2.99 -9.49
N PRO A 47 -3.43 -4.14 -8.91
CA PRO A 47 -2.50 -4.96 -8.18
C PRO A 47 -1.35 -5.27 -9.14
N ILE A 48 -0.13 -4.88 -8.78
CA ILE A 48 1.09 -5.24 -9.52
C ILE A 48 1.22 -6.75 -9.42
N ARG A 49 0.54 -7.47 -10.32
CA ARG A 49 0.65 -8.91 -10.45
C ARG A 49 1.91 -9.14 -11.26
N THR A 50 2.89 -9.77 -10.65
CA THR A 50 4.04 -10.31 -11.37
C THR A 50 3.55 -11.31 -12.42
N ALA A 51 4.14 -11.25 -13.62
CA ALA A 51 3.80 -12.14 -14.74
C ALA A 51 4.14 -13.63 -14.45
N ALA A 52 4.91 -13.89 -13.39
CA ALA A 52 5.23 -15.23 -12.93
C ALA A 52 4.43 -15.59 -11.66
N PRO A 53 4.08 -16.87 -11.48
CA PRO A 53 3.51 -17.35 -10.22
C PRO A 53 4.45 -16.98 -9.06
N GLU A 54 3.90 -16.40 -7.99
CA GLU A 54 4.64 -16.05 -6.77
C GLU A 54 4.15 -16.90 -5.60
N PRO A 55 5.01 -17.12 -4.58
CA PRO A 55 4.54 -17.66 -3.30
C PRO A 55 3.51 -16.72 -2.66
N GLU A 56 2.40 -17.27 -2.19
CA GLU A 56 1.48 -16.57 -1.30
C GLU A 56 2.01 -16.68 0.14
N ILE A 57 2.06 -15.55 0.85
CA ILE A 57 2.62 -15.46 2.21
C ILE A 57 1.63 -14.70 3.09
N TRP A 58 1.14 -15.33 4.16
CA TRP A 58 0.17 -14.72 5.09
C TRP A 58 0.33 -15.28 6.50
N SER A 59 -0.47 -14.77 7.44
CA SER A 59 -0.58 -15.29 8.80
C SER A 59 -1.99 -15.83 9.06
N GLU A 60 -2.06 -16.96 9.76
CA GLU A 60 -3.29 -17.64 10.18
C GLU A 60 -2.99 -18.41 11.47
N ASP A 61 -3.86 -18.33 12.47
CA ASP A 61 -3.76 -19.09 13.74
C ASP A 61 -2.36 -19.06 14.39
N ALA A 62 -1.81 -17.86 14.61
CA ALA A 62 -0.45 -17.64 15.15
C ALA A 62 0.68 -18.35 14.35
N CYS A 63 0.42 -18.67 13.08
CA CYS A 63 1.38 -19.32 12.18
C CYS A 63 1.65 -18.47 10.95
N LEU A 64 2.91 -18.45 10.53
CA LEU A 64 3.29 -18.07 9.18
C LEU A 64 2.89 -19.18 8.21
N CYS A 65 2.16 -18.81 7.17
CA CYS A 65 1.71 -19.69 6.11
C CYS A 65 2.32 -19.24 4.78
N ILE A 66 2.93 -20.18 4.06
CA ILE A 66 3.53 -19.95 2.74
C ILE A 66 2.99 -21.01 1.79
N ARG A 67 2.20 -20.60 0.80
CA ARG A 67 1.75 -21.49 -0.28
C ARG A 67 2.62 -21.27 -1.51
N LEU A 68 3.32 -22.33 -1.89
CA LEU A 68 4.11 -22.38 -3.10
C LEU A 68 3.26 -23.01 -4.23
N PRO A 69 2.97 -22.30 -5.33
CA PRO A 69 2.20 -22.86 -6.45
C PRO A 69 2.85 -24.12 -7.03
N GLU A 70 2.03 -25.03 -7.55
CA GLU A 70 2.54 -26.17 -8.32
C GLU A 70 3.32 -25.67 -9.54
N GLY A 71 4.56 -26.16 -9.71
CA GLY A 71 5.47 -25.73 -10.77
C GLY A 71 6.48 -24.65 -10.37
N LEU A 72 6.38 -24.04 -9.18
CA LEU A 72 7.46 -23.17 -8.67
C LEU A 72 8.62 -24.02 -8.11
N PRO A 73 9.89 -23.73 -8.45
CA PRO A 73 11.02 -24.41 -7.83
C PRO A 73 11.08 -24.12 -6.32
N THR A 74 11.48 -25.15 -5.58
CA THR A 74 11.75 -25.01 -4.15
C THR A 74 12.84 -23.96 -3.91
N SER A 75 12.57 -23.03 -3.00
CA SER A 75 13.40 -21.86 -2.75
C SER A 75 13.76 -21.78 -1.27
N PRO A 76 14.90 -21.18 -0.91
CA PRO A 76 15.19 -20.88 0.48
C PRO A 76 14.17 -19.86 1.00
N VAL A 77 13.54 -20.22 2.11
CA VAL A 77 12.73 -19.33 2.94
C VAL A 77 13.62 -18.80 4.05
N ARG A 78 13.64 -17.48 4.23
CA ARG A 78 14.33 -16.82 5.34
C ARG A 78 13.34 -15.94 6.09
N ILE A 79 13.32 -16.06 7.40
CA ILE A 79 12.44 -15.31 8.28
C ILE A 79 13.31 -14.40 9.12
N PHE A 80 13.11 -13.09 8.98
CA PHE A 80 13.78 -12.08 9.77
C PHE A 80 12.79 -11.44 10.73
N THR A 81 13.27 -11.15 11.92
CA THR A 81 12.58 -10.29 12.90
C THR A 81 12.62 -8.82 12.44
N ALA A 82 11.83 -7.94 13.07
CA ALA A 82 11.66 -6.53 12.64
C ALA A 82 12.94 -5.67 12.67
N GLU A 83 13.87 -6.00 13.55
CA GLU A 83 15.22 -5.46 13.71
C GLU A 83 16.24 -6.06 12.71
N GLY A 84 15.81 -7.01 11.88
CA GLY A 84 16.62 -7.56 10.79
C GLY A 84 17.47 -8.78 11.15
N ARG A 85 17.29 -9.37 12.33
CA ARG A 85 17.98 -10.62 12.71
C ARG A 85 17.32 -11.81 12.01
N LEU A 86 18.13 -12.71 11.46
CA LEU A 86 17.61 -13.98 10.94
C LEU A 86 17.10 -14.84 12.10
N LEU A 87 15.79 -15.13 12.11
CA LEU A 87 15.15 -16.00 13.09
C LEU A 87 15.24 -17.46 12.68
N ASP A 88 14.94 -17.76 11.42
CA ASP A 88 14.84 -19.12 10.92
C ASP A 88 15.04 -19.17 9.40
N SER A 89 15.45 -20.34 8.89
CA SER A 89 15.68 -20.59 7.47
C SER A 89 15.42 -22.05 7.11
N PHE A 90 14.65 -22.28 6.05
CA PHE A 90 14.35 -23.63 5.55
C PHE A 90 14.16 -23.63 4.02
N ARG A 91 14.08 -24.80 3.40
CA ARG A 91 13.73 -24.92 1.97
C ARG A 91 12.22 -25.13 1.85
N SER A 92 11.54 -24.34 1.02
CA SER A 92 10.11 -24.53 0.78
C SER A 92 9.83 -25.86 0.06
N THR A 93 8.68 -26.45 0.34
CA THR A 93 8.10 -27.53 -0.47
C THR A 93 6.93 -26.99 -1.31
N PRO A 94 6.59 -27.63 -2.45
CA PRO A 94 5.33 -27.35 -3.14
C PRO A 94 4.14 -27.47 -2.20
N GLY A 95 3.11 -26.66 -2.40
CA GLY A 95 1.94 -26.61 -1.51
C GLY A 95 2.15 -25.74 -0.27
N LEU A 96 1.47 -26.09 0.82
CA LEU A 96 1.41 -25.27 2.04
C LEU A 96 2.53 -25.61 3.01
N ASN A 97 3.35 -24.61 3.34
CA ASN A 97 4.37 -24.68 4.39
C ASN A 97 3.86 -23.85 5.58
N ARG A 98 3.93 -24.39 6.79
CA ARG A 98 3.52 -23.70 8.03
C ARG A 98 4.67 -23.61 9.02
N ARG A 99 4.80 -22.46 9.69
CA ARG A 99 5.75 -22.24 10.77
C ARG A 99 5.09 -21.47 11.91
N GLN A 100 5.07 -22.05 13.10
CA GLN A 100 4.68 -21.31 14.30
C GLN A 100 5.74 -20.27 14.62
N LEU A 101 5.27 -19.05 14.89
CA LEU A 101 6.12 -17.92 15.27
C LEU A 101 5.45 -17.21 16.45
N PRO A 102 6.22 -16.61 17.36
CA PRO A 102 5.66 -15.70 18.35
C PRO A 102 4.88 -14.55 17.70
N THR A 103 3.92 -13.97 18.42
CA THR A 103 3.24 -12.73 18.01
C THR A 103 4.29 -11.64 17.74
N GLY A 104 4.19 -10.99 16.58
CA GLY A 104 5.19 -10.01 16.14
C GLY A 104 5.17 -9.72 14.65
N ILE A 105 6.07 -8.84 14.22
CA ILE A 105 6.25 -8.47 12.81
C ILE A 105 7.51 -9.15 12.29
N TYR A 106 7.40 -9.77 11.12
CA TYR A 106 8.49 -10.48 10.45
C TYR A 106 8.63 -10.03 9.00
N ILE A 107 9.86 -10.09 8.49
CA ILE A 107 10.15 -9.99 7.06
C ILE A 107 10.43 -11.41 6.57
N VAL A 108 9.60 -11.90 5.65
CA VAL A 108 9.69 -13.25 5.09
C VAL A 108 10.15 -13.14 3.65
N GLN A 109 11.29 -13.77 3.34
CA GLN A 109 11.83 -13.88 2.00
C GLN A 109 11.65 -15.31 1.47
N VAL A 110 11.08 -15.45 0.29
CA VAL A 110 10.95 -16.72 -0.44
C VAL A 110 11.45 -16.49 -1.87
N GLY A 111 12.67 -16.96 -2.16
CA GLY A 111 13.32 -16.62 -3.43
C GLY A 111 13.49 -15.10 -3.59
N ALA A 112 12.92 -14.53 -4.65
CA ALA A 112 12.93 -13.08 -4.90
C ALA A 112 11.77 -12.34 -4.20
N THR A 113 10.74 -13.04 -3.75
CA THR A 113 9.57 -12.44 -3.11
C THR A 113 9.87 -12.12 -1.65
N VAL A 114 9.60 -10.89 -1.23
CA VAL A 114 9.74 -10.43 0.15
C VAL A 114 8.42 -9.83 0.62
N ARG A 115 7.95 -10.23 1.80
CA ARG A 115 6.72 -9.73 2.42
C ARG A 115 6.92 -9.45 3.91
N LYS A 116 6.32 -8.36 4.38
CA LYS A 116 6.14 -8.11 5.81
C LYS A 116 4.88 -8.83 6.27
N VAL A 117 4.98 -9.63 7.33
CA VAL A 117 3.87 -10.41 7.89
C VAL A 117 3.74 -10.08 9.37
N ALA A 118 2.53 -9.79 9.83
CA ALA A 118 2.22 -9.67 11.25
C ALA A 118 1.57 -10.97 11.73
N ILE A 119 2.20 -11.64 12.70
CA ILE A 119 1.65 -12.79 13.41
C ILE A 119 0.91 -12.23 14.61
N LEU A 120 -0.38 -12.55 14.72
CA LEU A 120 -1.26 -12.16 15.83
C LEU A 120 -1.45 -13.36 16.76
#